data_AF-A0A3P3ZDX0-F1
#
_entry.id   AF-A0A3P3ZDX0-F1
#
_cell.length_a   1.000
_cell.length_b   1.000
_cell.length_c   1.000
_cell.angle_alpha   90.00
_cell.angle_beta   90.00
_cell.angle_gamma   90.00
#
_symmetry.space_group_name_H-M   'P 1'
#
loop_
_entity.id
_entity.type
_entity.pdbx_description
1 polymer ?
#
loop_
_entity_poly.entity_id
_entity_poly.type
_entity_poly.pdbx_seq_one_letter_code
_entity_poly.pdbx_strand_id
1 'polypeptide(L)'
;MQALRDVARLDVEGTCNGEMVCATCHVRLSATSFKRVAGPSEEEEDVLAKALDVKETSRLACQVDLTPEVDGLEVELPPYDNGRY
;
A
#
# COMPACT_ATOMS: atom_id res chain seq x y z
N MET A 1 2.40 -6.38 -2.52
CA MET A 1 3.34 -5.58 -3.34
C MET A 1 3.78 -6.33 -4.60
N GLN A 2 4.23 -7.59 -4.50
CA GLN A 2 4.65 -8.40 -5.67
C GLN A 2 3.62 -8.43 -6.80
N ALA A 3 2.35 -8.72 -6.47
CA ALA A 3 1.27 -8.75 -7.48
C ALA A 3 1.06 -7.40 -8.20
N LEU A 4 1.29 -6.27 -7.51
CA LEU A 4 1.15 -4.95 -8.14
C LEU A 4 2.20 -4.74 -9.23
N ARG A 5 3.44 -5.20 -9.00
CA ARG A 5 4.54 -5.11 -9.97
C ARG A 5 4.42 -6.13 -11.08
N ASP A 6 4.26 -7.40 -10.72
CA ASP A 6 4.41 -8.51 -11.65
C ASP A 6 3.15 -8.76 -12.48
N VAL A 7 1.98 -8.58 -11.86
CA VAL A 7 0.68 -8.91 -12.46
C VAL A 7 0.03 -7.64 -12.99
N ALA A 8 -0.19 -6.66 -12.13
CA ALA A 8 -0.87 -5.41 -12.52
C ALA A 8 0.06 -4.42 -13.27
N ARG A 9 1.39 -4.64 -13.23
CA ARG A 9 2.41 -3.78 -13.86
C ARG A 9 2.28 -2.30 -13.46
N LEU A 10 1.94 -2.08 -12.20
CA LEU A 10 1.90 -0.77 -11.58
C LEU A 10 3.28 -0.37 -11.09
N ASP A 11 3.59 0.92 -11.19
CA ASP A 11 4.87 1.48 -10.77
C ASP A 11 4.88 1.69 -9.25
N VAL A 12 5.25 0.65 -8.51
CA VAL A 12 5.34 0.64 -7.04
C VAL A 12 6.79 0.42 -6.65
N GLU A 13 7.48 1.43 -6.13
CA GLU A 13 8.93 1.39 -5.91
C GLU A 13 9.39 0.47 -4.78
N GLY A 14 8.69 0.44 -3.64
CA GLY A 14 8.96 -0.44 -2.49
C GLY A 14 10.46 -0.67 -2.17
N THR A 15 11.16 0.41 -1.85
CA THR A 15 12.64 0.50 -1.77
C THR A 15 13.23 -0.29 -0.60
N CYS A 16 12.49 -0.46 0.50
CA CYS A 16 12.94 -1.22 1.67
C CYS A 16 12.68 -2.73 1.56
N ASN A 17 12.21 -3.24 0.43
CA ASN A 17 11.92 -4.67 0.21
C ASN A 17 10.92 -5.30 1.19
N GLY A 18 10.05 -4.50 1.83
CA GLY A 18 9.02 -5.02 2.73
C GLY A 18 9.38 -4.99 4.21
N GLU A 19 10.53 -4.44 4.58
CA GLU A 19 11.00 -4.32 5.97
C GLU A 19 10.26 -3.26 6.80
N MET A 20 9.15 -2.71 6.30
CA MET A 20 8.35 -1.68 7.00
C MET A 20 9.17 -0.44 7.43
N VAL A 21 10.15 -0.02 6.61
CA VAL A 21 11.00 1.17 6.91
C VAL A 21 10.65 2.38 6.05
N CYS A 22 10.05 2.16 4.87
CA CYS A 22 9.70 3.23 3.94
C CYS A 22 8.22 3.16 3.54
N ALA A 23 7.69 4.25 2.99
CA ALA A 23 6.32 4.31 2.45
C ALA A 23 6.24 4.30 0.91
N THR A 24 7.31 3.97 0.18
CA THR A 24 7.31 3.96 -1.30
C THR A 24 6.51 2.80 -1.92
N CYS A 25 5.82 2.01 -1.10
CA CYS A 25 4.83 1.03 -1.52
C CYS A 25 3.41 1.39 -1.10
N HIS A 26 3.19 2.66 -0.73
CA HIS A 26 1.90 3.19 -0.32
C HIS A 26 0.86 3.00 -1.43
N VAL A 27 -0.26 2.41 -1.06
CA VAL A 27 -1.46 2.26 -1.87
C VAL A 27 -2.68 2.71 -1.09
N ARG A 28 -3.76 3.04 -1.79
CA ARG A 28 -5.09 3.17 -1.19
C ARG A 28 -5.97 2.01 -1.60
N LEU A 29 -6.65 1.43 -0.62
CA LEU A 29 -7.68 0.44 -0.87
C LEU A 29 -9.03 1.13 -1.09
N SER A 30 -9.88 0.56 -1.94
CA SER A 30 -11.29 0.96 -1.95
C SER A 30 -11.92 0.68 -0.58
N ALA A 31 -12.95 1.43 -0.19
CA ALA A 31 -13.57 1.26 1.13
C ALA A 31 -14.09 -0.18 1.37
N THR A 32 -14.54 -0.86 0.31
CA THR A 32 -14.96 -2.26 0.34
C THR A 32 -13.78 -3.20 0.54
N SER A 33 -12.68 -2.95 -0.16
CA SER A 33 -11.42 -3.70 -0.07
C SER A 33 -10.77 -3.57 1.31
N PHE A 34 -10.73 -2.36 1.85
CA PHE A 34 -10.13 -2.07 3.15
C PHE A 34 -10.82 -2.84 4.29
N LYS A 35 -12.14 -3.01 4.24
CA LYS A 35 -12.90 -3.77 5.25
C LYS A 35 -12.61 -5.27 5.25
N ARG A 36 -11.99 -5.79 4.19
CA ARG A 36 -11.69 -7.22 4.02
C ARG A 36 -10.26 -7.59 4.44
N VAL A 37 -9.39 -6.58 4.59
CA VAL A 37 -8.02 -6.78 5.08
C VAL A 37 -7.94 -6.40 6.55
N ALA A 38 -7.00 -6.98 7.29
CA ALA A 38 -6.64 -6.45 8.59
C ALA A 38 -6.21 -4.98 8.44
N GLY A 39 -6.57 -4.10 9.38
CA GLY A 39 -6.10 -2.72 9.37
C GLY A 39 -4.57 -2.63 9.48
N PRO A 40 -3.98 -1.44 9.23
CA PRO A 40 -2.56 -1.23 9.48
C PRO A 40 -2.23 -1.44 10.96
N SER A 41 -1.01 -1.90 11.25
CA SER A 41 -0.48 -1.88 12.62
C SER A 41 -0.07 -0.45 13.02
N GLU A 42 0.14 -0.20 14.31
CA GLU A 42 0.65 1.10 14.80
C GLU A 42 1.99 1.47 14.12
N GLU A 43 2.89 0.49 13.96
CA GLU A 43 4.17 0.68 13.26
C GLU A 43 3.97 1.02 11.77
N GLU A 44 2.97 0.39 11.12
CA GLU A 44 2.63 0.69 9.73
C GLU A 44 2.05 2.10 9.60
N GLU A 45 1.21 2.52 10.54
CA GLU A 45 0.65 3.88 10.61
C GLU A 45 1.75 4.94 10.77
N ASP A 46 2.74 4.69 11.63
CA ASP A 46 3.89 5.59 11.84
C ASP A 46 4.74 5.77 10.57
N VAL A 47 4.85 4.72 9.75
CA VAL A 47 5.55 4.79 8.46
C VAL A 47 4.68 5.50 7.42
N LEU A 48 3.39 5.17 7.35
CA LEU A 48 2.42 5.81 6.46
C LEU A 48 2.30 7.30 6.72
N ALA A 49 2.38 7.75 7.97
CA ALA A 49 2.31 9.17 8.34
C ALA A 49 3.38 10.05 7.66
N LYS A 50 4.44 9.44 7.11
CA LYS A 50 5.51 10.12 6.38
C LYS A 50 5.24 10.23 4.87
N ALA A 51 4.17 9.61 4.36
CA ALA A 51 3.79 9.64 2.95
C ALA A 51 2.87 10.82 2.62
N LEU A 52 2.74 11.10 1.32
CA LEU A 52 1.81 12.10 0.78
C LEU A 52 0.43 11.48 0.51
N ASP A 53 -0.63 12.28 0.63
CA ASP A 53 -2.02 11.87 0.32
C ASP A 53 -2.47 10.58 1.05
N VAL A 54 -2.08 10.48 2.32
CA VAL A 54 -2.50 9.40 3.22
C VAL A 54 -3.97 9.59 3.56
N LYS A 55 -4.76 8.53 3.39
CA LYS A 55 -6.18 8.46 3.75
C LYS A 55 -6.40 7.30 4.71
N GLU A 56 -7.59 7.22 5.29
CA GLU A 56 -7.98 6.15 6.22
C GLU A 56 -7.84 4.75 5.59
N THR A 57 -7.99 4.62 4.27
CA THR A 57 -7.84 3.35 3.55
C THR A 57 -6.43 3.11 2.99
N SER A 58 -5.46 3.94 3.38
CA SER A 58 -4.05 3.76 3.01
C SER A 58 -3.47 2.50 3.65
N ARG A 59 -2.64 1.80 2.90
CA ARG A 59 -1.82 0.67 3.36
C ARG A 59 -0.44 0.69 2.73
N LEU A 60 0.53 0.10 3.41
CA LEU A 60 1.77 -0.33 2.78
C LEU A 60 1.50 -1.63 2.03
N ALA A 61 1.56 -1.61 0.70
CA ALA A 61 1.23 -2.79 -0.10
C ALA A 61 2.09 -4.02 0.22
N CYS A 62 3.27 -3.85 0.83
CA CYS A 62 4.11 -4.96 1.27
C CYS A 62 3.63 -5.65 2.54
N GLN A 63 2.74 -5.02 3.31
CA GLN A 63 2.18 -5.54 4.57
C GLN A 63 0.74 -6.10 4.38
N VAL A 64 0.27 -6.17 3.13
CA VAL A 64 -1.04 -6.73 2.80
C VAL A 64 -0.83 -8.12 2.22
N ASP A 65 -1.26 -9.13 2.98
CA ASP A 65 -1.28 -10.51 2.54
C ASP A 65 -2.42 -10.78 1.57
N LEU A 66 -2.11 -11.48 0.49
CA LEU A 66 -3.11 -11.93 -0.49
C LEU A 66 -3.62 -13.32 -0.08
N THR A 67 -4.80 -13.35 0.55
CA THR A 67 -5.54 -14.58 0.85
C THR A 67 -6.71 -14.75 -0.13
N PRO A 68 -7.29 -15.95 -0.25
CA PRO A 68 -8.52 -16.14 -1.03
C PRO A 68 -9.68 -15.26 -0.56
N GLU A 69 -9.72 -14.87 0.72
CA GLU A 69 -10.79 -14.01 1.27
C GLU A 69 -10.72 -12.56 0.78
N VAL A 70 -9.60 -12.17 0.18
CA VAL A 70 -9.37 -10.84 -0.38
C VAL A 70 -9.25 -10.87 -1.92
N ASP A 71 -9.78 -11.92 -2.56
CA ASP A 71 -9.90 -11.93 -4.03
C ASP A 71 -10.75 -10.75 -4.54
N GLY A 72 -10.32 -10.12 -5.62
CA GLY A 72 -10.94 -8.90 -6.14
C GLY A 72 -10.64 -7.62 -5.33
N LEU A 73 -9.50 -7.54 -4.65
CA LEU A 73 -9.03 -6.29 -4.05
C LEU A 73 -8.87 -5.18 -5.09
N GLU A 74 -9.47 -4.04 -4.79
CA GLU A 74 -9.32 -2.81 -5.56
C GLU A 74 -8.32 -1.89 -4.86
N VAL A 75 -7.29 -1.51 -5.61
CA VAL A 75 -6.14 -0.72 -5.18
C VAL A 75 -5.97 0.46 -6.13
N GLU A 76 -5.59 1.60 -5.56
CA GLU A 76 -5.22 2.80 -6.29
C GLU A 76 -3.82 3.24 -5.84
N LEU A 77 -3.00 3.70 -6.79
CA LEU A 77 -1.75 4.39 -6.45
C LEU A 77 -2.07 5.84 -6.09
N PRO A 78 -1.56 6.34 -4.94
CA PRO A 78 -1.52 7.76 -4.67
C PRO A 78 -0.84 8.53 -5.79
N PRO A 79 -1.23 9.79 -6.02
CA PRO A 79 -0.54 10.63 -6.99
C PRO A 79 0.95 10.69 -6.61
N TYR A 80 1.78 10.10 -7.48
CA TYR A 80 3.23 10.20 -7.39
C TYR A 80 3.64 11.63 -7.81
N ASP A 81 4.35 12.36 -6.95
CA ASP A 81 5.13 13.50 -7.39
C ASP A 81 6.49 12.98 -7.86
N ASN A 82 6.81 13.20 -9.13
CA ASN A 82 8.04 12.77 -9.79
C ASN A 82 9.26 13.62 -9.35
N GLY A 83 9.57 13.60 -8.06
CA GLY A 83 10.94 13.78 -7.58
C GLY A 83 11.28 15.03 -6.79
N ARG A 84 10.48 15.44 -5.79
CA ARG A 84 10.96 16.35 -4.73
C ARG A 84 10.32 16.04 -3.38
N TYR A 85 11.17 15.79 -2.39
CA TYR A 85 10.91 16.25 -1.02
C TYR A 85 11.06 17.78 -0.98
#